data_AF-A0A1X4NHV7-F1
#
_entry.id   AF-A0A1X4NHV7-F1
#
_cell.length_a   1.000
_cell.length_b   1.000
_cell.length_c   1.000
_cell.angle_alpha   90.00
_cell.angle_beta   90.00
_cell.angle_gamma   90.00
#
_symmetry.space_group_name_H-M   'P 1'
#
loop_
_entity.id
_entity.type
_entity.pdbx_description
1 polymer ?
#
loop_
_entity_poly.entity_id
_entity_poly.type
_entity_poly.pdbx_seq_one_letter_code
_entity_poly.pdbx_strand_id
1 'polypeptide(L)'
;MLDERLRMVEISPSGAAVFRSRGQDPSRLIGMNAERYLGRIGKPMLLDHIKSSGLINGDALFFRFTVNSRGVGNTTVWEPIFVNGRLTGVYNFVSAFHSFAKNDEFTIERVEFVPADNPDTLIPLHTGERYDQIGAG
;
A
#
# COMPACT_ATOMS: atom_id res chain seq x y z
N MET A 1 -8.79 -5.99 -3.11
CA MET A 1 -8.28 -7.36 -2.93
C MET A 1 -7.30 -7.67 -4.03
N LEU A 2 -6.15 -8.23 -3.66
CA LEU A 2 -5.19 -8.81 -4.59
C LEU A 2 -5.23 -10.34 -4.52
N ASP A 3 -4.91 -11.02 -5.61
CA ASP A 3 -4.69 -12.47 -5.60
C ASP A 3 -3.28 -12.87 -5.15
N GLU A 4 -2.98 -14.17 -5.15
CA GLU A 4 -1.67 -14.76 -4.87
C GLU A 4 -0.51 -14.22 -5.73
N ARG A 5 -0.80 -13.61 -6.88
CA ARG A 5 0.17 -12.98 -7.80
C ARG A 5 0.17 -11.46 -7.66
N LEU A 6 -0.45 -10.95 -6.60
CA LEU A 6 -0.64 -9.53 -6.32
C LEU A 6 -1.35 -8.79 -7.47
N ARG A 7 -2.28 -9.45 -8.16
CA ARG A 7 -3.16 -8.82 -9.16
C ARG A 7 -4.41 -8.31 -8.49
N MET A 8 -4.81 -7.09 -8.79
CA MET A 8 -6.09 -6.55 -8.31
C MET A 8 -7.24 -7.36 -8.90
N VAL A 9 -7.99 -8.06 -8.06
CA VAL A 9 -9.17 -8.84 -8.47
C VAL A 9 -10.47 -8.14 -8.13
N GLU A 10 -10.45 -7.29 -7.11
CA GLU A 10 -11.63 -6.58 -6.64
C GLU A 10 -11.24 -5.25 -5.99
N ILE A 11 -12.09 -4.25 -6.13
CA ILE A 11 -11.98 -2.97 -5.42
C ILE A 11 -13.27 -2.76 -4.63
N SER A 12 -13.14 -2.55 -3.33
CA SER A 12 -14.29 -2.24 -2.47
C SER A 12 -14.99 -0.94 -2.92
N PRO A 13 -16.28 -0.75 -2.61
CA PRO A 13 -16.98 0.50 -2.92
C PRO A 13 -16.27 1.75 -2.40
N SER A 14 -15.69 1.68 -1.20
CA SER A 14 -14.91 2.77 -0.59
C SER A 14 -13.60 3.02 -1.35
N GLY A 15 -12.86 1.98 -1.73
CA GLY A 15 -11.66 2.11 -2.56
C GLY A 15 -11.99 2.73 -3.92
N ALA A 16 -13.08 2.31 -4.55
CA ALA A 16 -13.53 2.85 -5.83
C ALA A 16 -13.90 4.34 -5.71
N ALA A 17 -14.52 4.75 -4.60
CA ALA A 17 -14.80 6.16 -4.32
C ALA A 17 -13.52 7.00 -4.22
N VAL A 18 -12.48 6.48 -3.56
CA VAL A 18 -11.17 7.14 -3.47
C VAL A 18 -10.56 7.35 -4.86
N PHE A 19 -10.53 6.32 -5.70
CA PHE A 19 -10.00 6.44 -7.07
C PHE A 19 -10.78 7.47 -7.90
N ARG A 20 -12.12 7.43 -7.84
CA ARG A 20 -12.97 8.39 -8.56
C ARG A 20 -12.77 9.83 -8.08
N SER A 21 -12.61 10.04 -6.78
CA SER A 21 -12.33 11.38 -6.22
C SER A 21 -11.02 11.98 -6.75
N ARG A 22 -10.09 11.13 -7.21
CA ARG A 22 -8.82 11.50 -7.84
C ARG A 22 -8.89 11.57 -9.37
N GLY A 23 -10.09 11.50 -9.95
CA GLY A 23 -10.30 11.49 -11.40
C GLY A 23 -9.81 10.20 -12.08
N GLN A 24 -9.65 9.11 -11.35
CA GLN A 24 -9.18 7.83 -11.87
C GLN A 24 -10.34 6.85 -12.06
N ASP A 25 -10.24 6.02 -13.10
CA ASP A 25 -11.17 4.93 -13.37
C ASP A 25 -10.69 3.65 -12.67
N PRO A 26 -11.35 3.21 -11.57
CA PRO A 26 -10.92 2.04 -10.81
C PRO A 26 -11.01 0.73 -11.61
N SER A 27 -11.88 0.65 -12.63
CA SER A 27 -12.02 -0.58 -13.42
C SER A 27 -10.75 -0.93 -14.19
N ARG A 28 -9.94 0.08 -14.55
CA ARG A 28 -8.65 -0.09 -15.25
C ARG A 28 -7.56 -0.73 -14.40
N LEU A 29 -7.81 -0.91 -13.10
CA LEU A 29 -6.87 -1.55 -12.19
C LEU A 29 -7.13 -3.05 -12.09
N ILE A 30 -8.35 -3.52 -12.37
CA ILE A 30 -8.70 -4.94 -12.30
C ILE A 30 -7.83 -5.74 -13.29
N GLY A 31 -7.23 -6.82 -12.80
CA GLY A 31 -6.28 -7.67 -13.49
C GLY A 31 -4.84 -7.14 -13.53
N MET A 32 -4.59 -5.90 -13.10
CA MET A 32 -3.24 -5.32 -13.06
C MET A 32 -2.44 -5.93 -11.90
N ASN A 33 -1.25 -6.46 -12.18
CA ASN A 33 -0.33 -6.90 -11.13
C ASN A 33 0.33 -5.69 -10.45
N ALA A 34 0.80 -5.91 -9.22
CA ALA A 34 1.48 -4.88 -8.42
C ALA A 34 2.66 -4.26 -9.17
N GLU A 35 3.52 -5.06 -9.80
CA GLU A 35 4.69 -4.57 -10.55
C GLU A 35 4.30 -3.56 -11.64
N ARG A 36 3.32 -3.89 -12.49
CA ARG A 36 2.85 -2.99 -13.55
C ARG A 36 2.20 -1.73 -12.99
N TYR A 37 1.41 -1.87 -11.93
CA TYR A 37 0.78 -0.73 -11.27
C TYR A 37 1.84 0.22 -10.69
N LEU A 38 2.81 -0.33 -9.97
CA LEU A 38 3.89 0.42 -9.34
C LEU A 38 4.81 1.08 -10.38
N GLY A 39 5.12 0.40 -11.47
CA GLY A 39 5.83 1.00 -12.61
C GLY A 39 5.06 2.17 -13.22
N ARG A 40 3.74 2.03 -13.39
CA ARG A 40 2.87 3.10 -13.93
C ARG A 40 2.86 4.36 -13.07
N ILE A 41 2.91 4.23 -11.74
CA ILE A 41 2.96 5.39 -10.82
C ILE A 41 4.39 5.86 -10.54
N GLY A 42 5.39 5.29 -11.21
CA GLY A 42 6.80 5.66 -11.05
C GLY A 42 7.39 5.27 -9.70
N LYS A 43 6.85 4.23 -9.04
CA LYS A 43 7.31 3.73 -7.73
C LYS A 43 7.64 2.23 -7.73
N PRO A 44 8.50 1.75 -8.65
CA PRO A 44 8.85 0.33 -8.71
C PRO A 44 9.53 -0.18 -7.43
N MET A 45 10.23 0.69 -6.68
CA MET A 45 10.91 0.32 -5.42
C MET A 45 9.97 -0.22 -4.34
N LEU A 46 8.67 0.10 -4.38
CA LEU A 46 7.72 -0.44 -3.41
C LEU A 46 7.58 -1.96 -3.52
N LEU A 47 7.88 -2.54 -4.69
CA LEU A 47 7.87 -3.98 -4.87
C LEU A 47 8.97 -4.66 -4.05
N ASP A 48 10.14 -4.03 -3.93
CA ASP A 48 11.24 -4.55 -3.12
C ASP A 48 10.92 -4.46 -1.64
N HIS A 49 10.24 -3.39 -1.20
CA HIS A 49 9.73 -3.29 0.18
C HIS A 49 8.67 -4.35 0.49
N ILE A 50 7.77 -4.65 -0.44
CA ILE A 50 6.78 -5.74 -0.27
C ILE A 50 7.52 -7.07 -0.05
N LYS A 51 8.54 -7.36 -0.86
CA LYS A 51 9.35 -8.58 -0.73
C LYS A 51 10.13 -8.60 0.60
N SER A 52 10.78 -7.51 0.96
CA SER A 52 11.62 -7.43 2.17
C SER A 52 10.81 -7.46 3.46
N SER A 53 9.54 -7.04 3.42
CA SER A 53 8.65 -7.08 4.59
C SER A 53 8.28 -8.50 5.01
N GLY A 54 8.43 -9.50 4.14
CA GLY A 54 7.95 -10.86 4.42
C GLY A 54 6.44 -11.05 4.25
N LEU A 55 5.71 -10.04 3.76
CA LEU A 55 4.26 -10.09 3.50
C LEU A 55 3.85 -11.33 2.68
N ILE A 56 4.65 -11.69 1.68
CA ILE A 56 4.36 -12.81 0.76
C ILE A 56 4.58 -14.17 1.44
N ASN A 57 5.51 -14.23 2.40
CA ASN A 57 5.97 -15.48 3.00
C ASN A 57 5.31 -15.77 4.36
N GLY A 58 4.62 -14.79 4.94
CA GLY A 58 3.92 -14.91 6.22
C GLY A 58 4.68 -14.34 7.41
N ASP A 59 5.84 -13.72 7.17
CA ASP A 59 6.66 -13.13 8.25
C ASP A 59 6.13 -11.75 8.68
N ALA A 60 5.17 -11.17 7.94
CA ALA A 60 4.48 -9.93 8.32
C ALA A 60 2.98 -10.13 8.46
N LEU A 61 2.40 -9.59 9.54
CA LEU A 61 0.95 -9.50 9.74
C LEU A 61 0.31 -8.48 8.82
N PHE A 62 0.98 -7.34 8.64
CA PHE A 62 0.55 -6.35 7.67
C PHE A 62 1.71 -5.49 7.19
N PHE A 63 1.58 -5.06 5.93
CA PHE A 63 2.44 -4.09 5.28
C PHE A 63 1.68 -2.77 5.16
N ARG A 64 2.31 -1.66 5.50
CA ARG A 64 1.69 -0.34 5.47
C ARG A 64 2.56 0.62 4.68
N PHE A 65 1.92 1.43 3.85
CA PHE A 65 2.61 2.49 3.13
C PHE A 65 1.75 3.74 3.03
N THR A 66 2.42 4.89 3.07
CA THR A 66 1.81 6.20 2.92
C THR A 66 2.36 6.89 1.69
N VAL A 67 1.45 7.38 0.85
CA VAL A 67 1.80 8.14 -0.36
C VAL A 67 1.32 9.58 -0.23
N ASN A 68 2.08 10.49 -0.81
CA ASN A 68 1.63 11.85 -1.12
C ASN A 68 1.42 11.94 -2.63
N SER A 69 0.26 12.46 -3.04
CA SER A 69 -0.07 12.78 -4.41
C SER A 69 -0.47 14.24 -4.46
N ARG A 70 0.50 15.12 -4.74
CA ARG A 70 0.29 16.55 -4.97
C ARG A 70 -0.38 17.30 -3.80
N GLY A 71 0.03 16.98 -2.58
CA GLY A 71 -0.52 17.56 -1.35
C GLY A 71 -1.63 16.71 -0.71
N VAL A 72 -2.15 15.69 -1.39
CA VAL A 72 -3.17 14.80 -0.84
C VAL A 72 -2.59 13.40 -0.68
N GLY A 73 -2.61 12.87 0.53
CA GLY A 73 -2.08 11.53 0.77
C GLY A 73 -3.01 10.61 1.53
N ASN A 74 -2.60 9.35 1.55
CA ASN A 74 -3.31 8.31 2.26
C ASN A 74 -2.35 7.22 2.70
N THR A 75 -2.69 6.56 3.80
CA THR A 75 -2.06 5.32 4.24
C THR A 75 -2.90 4.14 3.77
N THR A 76 -2.25 3.16 3.19
CA THR A 76 -2.86 1.89 2.79
C THR A 76 -2.28 0.78 3.63
N VAL A 77 -3.14 -0.10 4.15
CA VAL A 77 -2.74 -1.35 4.81
C VAL A 77 -2.98 -2.50 3.85
N TRP A 78 -2.00 -3.40 3.76
CA TRP A 78 -2.04 -4.67 3.05
C TRP A 78 -1.90 -5.79 4.08
N GLU A 79 -2.96 -6.58 4.22
CA GLU A 79 -3.05 -7.73 5.11
C GLU A 79 -3.05 -9.01 4.26
N PRO A 80 -2.09 -9.92 4.44
CA PRO A 80 -2.01 -11.12 3.64
C PRO A 80 -2.98 -12.19 4.16
N ILE A 81 -3.61 -12.92 3.23
CA ILE A 81 -4.52 -14.02 3.55
C ILE A 81 -3.83 -15.32 3.15
N PHE A 82 -3.58 -16.18 4.14
CA PHE A 82 -2.95 -17.48 3.95
C PHE A 82 -3.95 -18.62 4.14
N VAL A 83 -3.87 -19.61 3.26
CA VAL A 83 -4.59 -20.90 3.39
C VAL A 83 -3.55 -22.01 3.28
N ASN A 84 -3.47 -22.87 4.30
CA ASN A 84 -2.49 -23.97 4.36
C ASN A 84 -1.04 -23.49 4.13
N GLY A 85 -0.66 -22.36 4.72
CA GLY A 85 0.69 -21.78 4.59
C GLY A 85 1.00 -21.16 3.22
N ARG A 86 0.01 -20.97 2.36
CA ARG A 86 0.17 -20.35 1.03
C ARG A 86 -0.62 -19.06 0.93
N LEU A 87 0.02 -18.01 0.41
CA LEU A 87 -0.65 -16.75 0.10
C LEU A 87 -1.75 -17.01 -0.93
N THR A 88 -2.98 -16.70 -0.57
CA THR A 88 -4.16 -16.83 -1.45
C THR A 88 -4.65 -15.45 -1.91
N GLY A 89 -4.37 -14.41 -1.13
CA GLY A 89 -4.66 -13.05 -1.52
C GLY A 89 -4.15 -12.03 -0.52
N VAL A 90 -4.40 -10.77 -0.81
CA VAL A 90 -4.11 -9.65 0.08
C VAL A 90 -5.36 -8.79 0.19
N TYR A 91 -5.85 -8.62 1.41
CA TYR A 91 -6.84 -7.60 1.69
C TYR A 91 -6.13 -6.25 1.79
N ASN A 92 -6.68 -5.23 1.13
CA ASN A 92 -6.08 -3.92 1.11
C ASN A 92 -7.13 -2.83 1.24
N PHE A 93 -6.85 -1.86 2.10
CA PHE A 93 -7.77 -0.76 2.39
C PHE A 93 -7.02 0.51 2.77
N VAL A 94 -7.66 1.65 2.57
CA VAL A 94 -7.16 2.95 3.04
C VAL A 94 -7.50 3.08 4.52
N SER A 95 -6.50 3.20 5.37
CA SER A 95 -6.68 3.31 6.83
C SER A 95 -6.67 4.75 7.33
N ALA A 96 -6.01 5.67 6.61
CA ALA A 96 -5.92 7.08 6.98
C ALA A 96 -5.75 7.98 5.76
N PHE A 97 -6.18 9.23 5.88
CA PHE A 97 -5.92 10.30 4.92
C PHE A 97 -5.05 11.38 5.55
N HIS A 98 -4.21 12.01 4.74
CA HIS A 98 -3.23 13.01 5.17
C HIS A 98 -3.27 14.21 4.25
N SER A 99 -3.02 15.38 4.81
CA SER A 99 -2.78 16.61 4.06
C SER A 99 -1.29 16.94 4.13
N PHE A 100 -0.67 17.13 2.96
CA PHE A 100 0.71 17.55 2.82
C PHE A 100 0.75 18.98 2.28
N ALA A 101 1.88 19.67 2.46
CA ALA A 101 2.13 20.92 1.76
C ALA A 101 1.92 20.74 0.24
N LYS A 102 1.25 21.69 -0.41
CA LYS A 102 0.93 21.62 -1.84
C LYS A 102 2.21 21.46 -2.66
N ASN A 103 2.22 20.49 -3.58
CA ASN A 103 3.33 20.17 -4.48
C ASN A 103 2.79 19.51 -5.75
N ASP A 104 3.66 19.22 -6.72
CA ASP A 104 3.30 18.57 -7.99
C ASP A 104 3.77 17.10 -8.09
N GLU A 105 4.25 16.55 -6.97
CA GLU A 105 4.93 15.26 -6.92
C GLU A 105 4.00 14.10 -6.52
N PHE A 106 4.38 12.90 -6.94
CA PHE A 106 3.90 11.66 -6.33
C PHE A 106 5.06 11.01 -5.59
N THR A 107 4.95 10.85 -4.28
CA THR A 107 6.04 10.39 -3.39
C THR A 107 5.54 9.32 -2.42
N ILE A 108 6.46 8.47 -1.98
CA ILE A 108 6.25 7.55 -0.87
C ILE A 108 6.86 8.19 0.35
N GLU A 109 6.05 8.42 1.38
CA GLU A 109 6.45 9.13 2.58
C GLU A 109 6.77 8.18 3.74
N ARG A 110 6.20 6.97 3.71
CA ARG A 110 6.42 5.95 4.73
C ARG A 110 6.18 4.57 4.16
N VAL A 111 7.04 3.62 4.48
CA VAL A 111 6.80 2.18 4.29
C VAL A 111 7.26 1.44 5.51
N GLU A 112 6.46 0.50 5.99
CA GLU A 112 6.72 -0.27 7.19
C GLU A 112 5.89 -1.54 7.23
N PHE A 113 6.20 -2.42 8.17
CA PHE A 113 5.43 -3.64 8.40
C PHE A 113 5.42 -4.01 9.87
N VAL A 114 4.48 -4.86 10.24
CA VAL A 114 4.42 -5.49 11.56
C VAL A 114 4.82 -6.95 11.42
N PRO A 115 5.92 -7.39 12.06
CA PRO A 115 6.37 -8.76 11.96
C PRO A 115 5.45 -9.71 12.74
N ALA A 116 5.28 -10.94 12.23
CA ALA A 116 4.39 -11.93 12.81
C ALA A 116 4.86 -12.48 14.17
N ASP A 117 6.15 -12.46 14.43
CA ASP A 117 6.76 -12.91 15.69
C ASP A 117 6.83 -11.80 16.75
N ASN A 118 6.56 -10.54 16.39
CA ASN A 118 6.57 -9.40 17.31
C ASN A 118 5.51 -8.33 16.93
N PRO A 119 4.21 -8.63 17.16
CA PRO A 119 3.10 -7.82 16.68
C PRO A 119 2.99 -6.42 17.29
N ASP A 120 3.70 -6.17 18.40
CA ASP A 120 3.70 -4.87 19.09
C ASP A 120 4.69 -3.88 18.47
N THR A 121 5.44 -4.30 17.44
CA THR A 121 6.46 -3.49 16.80
C THR A 121 6.13 -3.17 15.34
N LEU A 122 6.57 -2.00 14.92
CA LEU A 122 6.40 -1.50 13.57
C LEU A 122 7.79 -1.20 13.00
N ILE A 123 8.20 -1.96 12.00
CA ILE A 123 9.55 -1.88 11.44
C ILE A 123 9.53 -0.98 10.20
N PRO A 124 10.23 0.18 10.22
CA PRO A 124 10.31 1.06 9.06
C PRO A 124 11.21 0.46 7.98
N LEU A 125 10.75 0.50 6.74
CA LEU A 125 11.52 0.13 5.54
C LEU A 125 11.92 1.35 4.71
N HIS A 126 11.15 2.44 4.80
CA HIS A 126 11.38 3.68 4.07
C HIS A 126 10.78 4.88 4.78
N THR A 127 11.52 5.98 4.78
CA THR A 127 11.10 7.30 5.27
C THR A 127 11.29 8.31 4.13
N GLY A 128 10.20 8.97 3.73
CA GLY A 128 10.25 10.01 2.70
C GLY A 128 10.48 11.40 3.28
N GLU A 129 10.69 12.36 2.38
CA GLU A 129 11.02 13.76 2.70
C GLU A 129 9.96 14.44 3.57
N ARG A 130 8.69 14.08 3.41
CA ARG A 130 7.57 14.71 4.10
C ARG A 130 6.98 13.81 5.17
N TYR A 131 7.74 12.82 5.64
CA TYR A 131 7.33 11.90 6.69
C TYR A 131 6.79 12.63 7.93
N ASP A 132 7.43 13.72 8.34
CA ASP A 132 7.04 14.49 9.53
C ASP A 132 5.67 15.19 9.40
N GLN A 133 5.10 15.23 8.19
CA GLN A 133 3.75 15.76 7.95
C GLN A 133 2.66 14.68 8.06
N ILE A 134 3.04 13.41 8.23
CA ILE A 134 2.10 12.34 8.53
C ILE A 134 1.67 12.52 9.98
N GLY A 135 0.41 12.91 10.20
CA GLY A 135 -0.13 13.06 11.54
C GLY A 135 0.01 11.77 12.35
N ALA A 136 0.14 11.91 13.68
CA ALA A 136 0.00 10.77 14.58
C ALA A 136 -1.43 10.24 14.44
N GLY A 137 -1.61 9.23 13.59
CA GLY A 137 -2.85 8.47 13.48
C GLY A 137 -3.07 7.59 14.69
#